data_AF-A0A0H1BDW4-F1
#
_entry.id   AF-A0A0H1BDW4-F1
#
_cell.length_a   1.000
_cell.length_b   1.000
_cell.length_c   1.000
_cell.angle_alpha   90.00
_cell.angle_beta   90.00
_cell.angle_gamma   90.00
#
_symmetry.space_group_name_H-M   'P 1'
#
loop_
_entity.id
_entity.type
_entity.pdbx_description
1 polymer ?
#
loop_
_entity_poly.entity_id
_entity_poly.type
_entity_poly.pdbx_seq_one_letter_code
_entity_poly.pdbx_strand_id
1 'polypeptide(L)'
;MDKMFEKWGGGEVLRKAVSGMLPKNRLREKRLARLKVFEGQAHPYKKNILKMGGKSVLGPTGSIADSPLVKEAFAKEKAAETGAEKATA
;
A
#
# COMPACT_ATOMS: atom_id res chain seq x y z
N MET A 1 -15.04 -7.94 -6.06
CA MET A 1 -13.70 -7.34 -5.96
C MET A 1 -12.66 -8.41 -5.61
N ASP A 2 -13.10 -9.41 -4.87
CA ASP A 2 -12.34 -10.52 -4.28
C ASP A 2 -11.61 -11.37 -5.32
N LYS A 3 -12.27 -11.67 -6.45
CA LYS A 3 -11.65 -12.36 -7.59
C LYS A 3 -10.44 -11.61 -8.20
N MET A 4 -10.35 -10.28 -8.01
CA MET A 4 -9.23 -9.47 -8.50
C MET A 4 -8.04 -9.53 -7.54
N PHE A 5 -8.31 -9.54 -6.23
CA PHE A 5 -7.29 -9.74 -5.20
C PHE A 5 -6.65 -11.13 -5.30
N GLU A 6 -7.47 -12.18 -5.47
CA GLU A 6 -6.96 -13.55 -5.59
C GLU A 6 -6.07 -13.75 -6.82
N LYS A 7 -6.45 -13.13 -7.95
CA LYS A 7 -5.72 -13.34 -9.21
C LYS A 7 -4.48 -12.46 -9.32
N TRP A 8 -4.62 -11.16 -9.06
CA TRP A 8 -3.59 -10.15 -9.42
C TRP A 8 -3.07 -9.36 -8.21
N GLY A 9 -3.54 -9.69 -6.99
CA GLY A 9 -3.13 -9.03 -5.75
C GLY A 9 -3.83 -7.69 -5.51
N GLY A 10 -3.57 -7.10 -4.33
CA GLY A 10 -4.03 -5.76 -3.97
C GLY A 10 -3.33 -4.66 -4.75
N GLY A 11 -2.16 -4.93 -5.33
CA GLY A 11 -1.38 -3.98 -6.11
C GLY A 11 -2.09 -3.52 -7.38
N GLU A 12 -2.82 -4.41 -8.05
CA GLU A 12 -3.59 -4.05 -9.24
C GLU A 12 -4.82 -3.20 -8.89
N VAL A 13 -5.45 -3.49 -7.75
CA VAL A 13 -6.56 -2.69 -7.23
C VAL A 13 -6.09 -1.25 -6.97
N LEU A 14 -4.95 -1.09 -6.31
CA LEU A 14 -4.36 0.21 -6.04
C LEU A 14 -3.99 0.94 -7.34
N ARG A 15 -3.44 0.22 -8.32
CA ARG A 15 -3.11 0.77 -9.65
C ARG A 15 -4.36 1.30 -10.35
N LYS A 16 -5.48 0.57 -10.32
CA LYS A 16 -6.75 1.02 -10.93
C LYS A 16 -7.32 2.25 -10.22
N ALA A 17 -7.28 2.30 -8.90
CA ALA A 17 -7.71 3.46 -8.12
C ALA A 17 -6.91 4.72 -8.52
N VAL A 18 -5.58 4.63 -8.51
CA VAL A 18 -4.70 5.76 -8.89
C VAL A 18 -4.87 6.14 -10.36
N SER A 19 -5.15 5.17 -11.23
CA SER A 19 -5.47 5.41 -12.64
C SER A 19 -6.70 6.30 -12.86
N GLY A 20 -7.67 6.24 -11.94
CA GLY A 20 -8.86 7.09 -11.93
C GLY A 20 -8.60 8.50 -11.38
N MET A 21 -7.64 8.65 -10.47
CA MET A 21 -7.25 9.94 -9.88
C MET A 21 -6.34 10.78 -10.79
N LEU A 22 -5.68 10.16 -11.77
CA LEU A 22 -4.81 10.87 -12.71
C LEU A 22 -5.60 11.54 -13.85
N PRO A 23 -5.16 12.73 -14.32
CA PRO A 23 -5.74 13.36 -15.49
C PRO A 23 -5.68 12.46 -16.73
N LYS A 24 -6.78 12.41 -17.48
CA LYS A 24 -6.92 11.58 -18.70
C LYS A 24 -6.20 12.23 -19.88
N ASN A 25 -4.87 12.14 -19.91
CA ASN A 25 -4.02 12.68 -20.97
C ASN A 25 -2.94 11.66 -21.42
N ARG A 26 -2.16 12.02 -22.45
CA ARG A 26 -1.06 11.18 -23.00
C ARG A 26 0.04 10.84 -21.98
N LEU A 27 0.13 11.57 -20.87
CA LEU A 27 1.12 11.34 -19.81
C LEU A 27 0.60 10.41 -18.71
N ARG A 28 -0.69 10.04 -18.73
CA ARG A 28 -1.32 9.18 -17.73
C ARG A 28 -0.58 7.86 -17.58
N GLU A 29 -0.32 7.16 -18.68
CA GLU A 29 0.39 5.88 -18.68
C GLU A 29 1.83 6.01 -18.16
N LYS A 30 2.55 7.05 -18.61
CA LYS A 30 3.92 7.33 -18.13
C LYS A 30 3.96 7.66 -16.64
N ARG A 31 2.92 8.30 -16.08
CA ARG A 31 2.80 8.58 -14.65
C ARG A 31 2.46 7.30 -13.87
N LEU A 32 1.52 6.51 -14.39
CA LEU A 32 1.11 5.25 -13.78
C LEU A 32 2.26 4.23 -13.74
N ALA A 33 3.11 4.18 -14.77
CA ALA A 33 4.28 3.30 -14.81
C ALA A 33 5.34 3.61 -13.73
N ARG A 34 5.33 4.83 -13.17
CA ARG A 34 6.21 5.22 -12.05
C ARG A 34 5.72 4.70 -10.71
N LEU A 35 4.43 4.40 -10.57
CA LEU A 35 3.90 3.78 -9.36
C LEU A 35 4.39 2.33 -9.29
N LYS A 36 5.20 2.03 -8.27
CA LYS A 36 5.72 0.68 -7.98
C LYS A 36 4.99 0.13 -6.77
N VAL A 37 4.13 -0.86 -6.99
CA VAL A 37 3.34 -1.52 -5.95
C VAL A 37 3.82 -2.96 -5.83
N PHE A 38 3.96 -3.42 -4.60
CA PHE A 38 4.38 -4.77 -4.25
C PHE A 38 3.48 -5.30 -3.16
N GLU A 39 3.26 -6.62 -3.19
CA GLU A 39 2.62 -7.31 -2.08
C GLU A 39 3.64 -7.49 -0.95
N GLY A 40 3.25 -7.12 0.28
CA GLY A 40 4.11 -7.26 1.46
C GLY A 40 5.25 -6.22 1.58
N GLN A 41 6.25 -6.54 2.41
CA GLN A 41 7.32 -5.59 2.80
C GLN A 41 8.61 -5.69 1.97
N ALA A 42 8.70 -6.66 1.05
CA ALA A 42 9.88 -6.89 0.23
C ALA A 42 9.76 -6.14 -1.11
N HIS A 43 10.73 -5.29 -1.42
CA HIS A 43 10.81 -4.60 -2.71
C HIS A 43 12.27 -4.26 -3.07
N PRO A 44 12.64 -4.25 -4.36
CA PRO A 44 14.02 -4.01 -4.80
C PRO A 44 14.47 -2.54 -4.60
N TYR A 45 13.53 -1.61 -4.46
CA TYR A 45 13.82 -0.17 -4.42
C TYR A 45 14.21 0.38 -3.04
N LYS A 46 14.48 -0.47 -2.04
CA LYS A 46 14.84 -0.03 -0.68
C LYS A 46 16.01 0.96 -0.64
N LYS A 47 16.98 0.79 -1.53
CA LYS A 47 18.17 1.67 -1.66
C LYS A 47 17.87 3.00 -2.36
N ASN A 48 16.81 3.05 -3.18
CA ASN A 48 16.50 4.18 -4.06
C ASN A 48 15.51 5.16 -3.43
N ILE A 49 15.03 4.87 -2.22
CA ILE A 49 14.17 5.78 -1.46
C ILE A 49 15.03 6.94 -0.96
N LEU A 50 14.62 8.15 -1.30
CA LEU A 50 15.28 9.39 -0.88
C LEU A 50 15.35 9.45 0.66
N LYS A 51 16.56 9.70 1.18
CA LYS A 51 16.82 9.93 2.61
C LYS A 51 17.51 11.29 2.76
N MET A 52 16.96 12.18 3.58
CA MET A 52 17.54 13.49 3.88
C MET A 52 18.11 13.45 5.30
N GLY A 53 19.41 13.73 5.45
CA GLY A 53 20.08 13.72 6.76
C GLY A 53 20.03 12.37 7.49
N GLY A 54 20.08 11.25 6.77
CA GLY A 54 19.99 9.90 7.34
C GLY A 54 18.58 9.47 7.77
N LYS A 55 17.58 10.35 7.66
CA LYS A 55 16.17 10.09 7.97
C LYS A 55 15.35 10.04 6.68
N SER A 56 14.22 9.34 6.70
CA SER A 56 13.31 9.34 5.55
C SER A 56 12.71 10.74 5.37
N VAL A 57 12.47 11.15 4.11
CA VAL A 57 11.84 12.45 3.81
C VAL A 57 10.36 12.49 4.19
N LEU A 58 9.75 11.33 4.44
CA LEU A 58 8.35 11.18 4.86
C LEU A 58 8.16 11.35 6.38
N GLY A 59 9.21 11.73 7.12
CA GLY A 59 9.18 11.94 8.58
C GLY A 59 9.98 10.88 9.36
N PRO A 60 9.93 10.89 10.71
CA PRO A 60 10.71 9.99 11.57
C PRO A 60 10.39 8.50 11.33
N THR A 61 9.23 8.20 10.76
CA THR A 61 8.76 6.86 10.37
C THR A 61 8.96 6.67 8.87
N GLY A 62 9.97 5.89 8.48
CA GLY A 62 10.38 5.68 7.08
C GLY A 62 9.38 4.96 6.17
N SER A 63 8.26 4.52 6.72
CA SER A 63 7.18 3.85 6.03
C SER A 63 5.85 4.34 6.60
N ILE A 64 4.83 4.50 5.75
CA ILE A 64 3.44 4.74 6.18
C ILE A 64 2.97 3.66 7.15
N ALA A 65 3.47 2.42 7.02
CA ALA A 65 3.18 1.33 7.94
C ALA A 65 3.71 1.55 9.36
N ASP A 66 4.71 2.42 9.53
CA ASP A 66 5.26 2.75 10.85
C ASP A 66 4.48 3.85 11.57
N SER A 67 3.55 4.51 10.88
CA SER A 67 2.64 5.49 11.48
C SER A 67 1.77 4.83 12.55
N PRO A 68 1.64 5.43 13.75
CA PRO A 68 0.83 4.87 14.83
C PRO A 68 -0.63 4.68 14.41
N LEU A 69 -1.18 5.62 13.63
CA LEU A 69 -2.55 5.55 13.10
C LEU A 69 -2.79 4.30 12.22
N VAL A 70 -1.79 3.93 11.43
CA VAL A 70 -1.88 2.78 10.51
C VAL A 70 -1.75 1.47 11.29
N LYS A 71 -0.88 1.42 12.31
CA LYS A 71 -0.76 0.25 13.21
C LYS A 71 -2.04 0.02 14.00
N GLU A 72 -2.66 1.09 14.50
CA GLU A 72 -3.94 1.03 15.19
C GLU A 72 -5.07 0.55 14.27
N ALA A 73 -5.12 1.03 13.02
CA ALA A 73 -6.07 0.55 12.02
C ALA A 73 -5.90 -0.95 11.71
N PHE A 74 -4.66 -1.41 11.46
CA PHE A 74 -4.38 -2.83 11.23
C PHE A 74 -4.65 -3.71 12.46
N ALA A 75 -4.34 -3.23 13.67
CA ALA A 75 -4.66 -3.95 14.90
C ALA A 75 -6.18 -4.09 15.10
N LYS A 76 -6.94 -3.04 14.75
CA LYS A 76 -8.40 -3.03 14.81
C LYS A 76 -9.03 -3.98 13.78
N GLU A 77 -8.52 -4.01 12.54
CA GLU A 77 -8.95 -4.99 11.53
C GLU A 77 -8.64 -6.43 11.96
N LYS A 78 -7.42 -6.69 12.45
CA LYS A 78 -7.01 -8.01 12.95
C LYS A 78 -7.86 -8.48 14.15
N ALA A 79 -8.25 -7.56 15.04
CA ALA A 79 -9.16 -7.86 16.14
C ALA A 79 -10.59 -8.18 15.66
N ALA A 80 -11.05 -7.53 14.58
CA ALA A 80 -12.34 -7.81 13.97
C ALA A 80 -12.37 -9.19 13.26
N GLU A 81 -11.30 -9.57 12.57
CA GLU A 81 -11.17 -10.89 11.93
C GLU A 81 -11.14 -12.03 12.97
N THR A 82 -10.36 -11.87 14.04
CA THR A 82 -10.27 -12.88 15.12
C THR A 82 -11.53 -12.97 15.98
N GLY A 83 -12.32 -11.90 16.07
CA GLY A 83 -13.65 -11.91 16.69
C GLY A 83 -14.71 -12.61 15.84
N ALA A 84 -14.63 -12.48 14.52
CA ALA A 84 -15.54 -13.17 13.59
C ALA A 84 -15.30 -14.69 13.57
N GLU A 85 -14.03 -15.13 13.60
CA GLU A 85 -13.66 -16.55 13.60
C GLU A 85 -14.12 -17.29 14.88
N LYS A 86 -14.13 -16.61 16.04
CA LYS A 86 -14.61 -17.16 17.31
C LYS A 86 -16.13 -17.19 17.48
N ALA A 87 -16.88 -16.40 16.71
CA ALA A 87 -18.36 -16.40 16.77
C ALA A 87 -18.99 -17.47 15.87
N THR A 88 -18.21 -18.06 14.95
CA THR A 88 -18.63 -19.12 14.02
C THR A 88 -18.19 -20.52 14.43
N ALA A 89 -17.50 -20.69 15.56
CA ALA A 89 -17.12 -21.97 16.16
C ALA A 89 -17.94 -22.21 17.44
#